data_AF-A0A7L4DIZ5-F1
#
_entry.id   AF-A0A7L4DIZ5-F1
#
_cell.length_a   1.000
_cell.length_b   1.000
_cell.length_c   1.000
_cell.angle_alpha   90.00
_cell.angle_beta   90.00
_cell.angle_gamma   90.00
#
_symmetry.space_group_name_H-M   'P 1'
#
loop_
_entity.id
_entity.type
_entity.pdbx_description
1 polymer ?
#
loop_
_entity_poly.entity_id
_entity_poly.type
_entity_poly.pdbx_seq_one_letter_code
_entity_poly.pdbx_strand_id
1 'polypeptide(L)'
;MKDEIAATVFFITRLVKRQDKLSKHKIEKFAAKLTTILFEKYKNHWYLDNPSRGQAFRCIRINKHQTRDPLLEQACAESNVDFNKLGLPKEMTLWVDPFEVCCRYGEKNRPFTIAHFEGEENPELPQQISYAVDRAALDYHSGISSDEESFNMEPKAIPTVSNPNSVYQVSVCDYCKAPIQPWSQYLHRKTYMTDGSYYVQHRGYKVYRPTAAFTGPRVDRYHWINTKR
;
A
#
# COMPACT_ATOMS: atom_id res chain seq x y z
N MET A 1 4.66 9.97 4.88
CA MET A 1 4.43 8.98 5.97
C MET A 1 3.14 8.15 5.82
N LYS A 2 1.98 8.76 5.55
CA LYS A 2 0.70 8.04 5.58
C LYS A 2 0.62 6.98 4.49
N ASP A 3 1.06 7.33 3.29
CA ASP A 3 0.92 6.53 2.07
C ASP A 3 1.94 5.38 2.04
N GLU A 4 3.13 5.59 2.61
CA GLU A 4 4.19 4.61 2.82
C GLU A 4 3.73 3.55 3.85
N ILE A 5 3.09 3.98 4.95
CA ILE A 5 2.45 3.07 5.91
C ILE A 5 1.30 2.31 5.23
N ALA A 6 0.44 2.98 4.45
CA ALA A 6 -0.68 2.35 3.74
C ALA A 6 -0.20 1.29 2.74
N ALA A 7 0.83 1.58 1.94
CA ALA A 7 1.44 0.64 1.01
C ALA A 7 2.10 -0.55 1.74
N THR A 8 2.77 -0.30 2.87
CA THR A 8 3.34 -1.35 3.73
C THR A 8 2.27 -2.31 4.25
N VAL A 9 1.18 -1.76 4.81
CA VAL A 9 0.06 -2.55 5.36
C VAL A 9 -0.69 -3.27 4.25
N PHE A 10 -0.90 -2.63 3.09
CA PHE A 10 -1.47 -3.26 1.90
C PHE A 10 -0.60 -4.43 1.41
N PHE A 11 0.71 -4.26 1.33
CA PHE A 11 1.64 -5.31 0.93
C PHE A 11 1.63 -6.51 1.89
N ILE A 12 1.70 -6.27 3.20
CA ILE A 12 1.65 -7.33 4.21
C ILE A 12 0.29 -8.06 4.15
N THR A 13 -0.82 -7.33 4.10
CA THR A 13 -2.16 -7.94 4.02
C THR A 13 -2.38 -8.67 2.69
N ARG A 14 -1.76 -8.25 1.58
CA ARG A 14 -1.72 -8.97 0.30
C ARG A 14 -1.02 -10.32 0.44
N LEU A 15 0.08 -10.41 1.22
CA LEU A 15 0.74 -11.68 1.53
C LEU A 15 -0.14 -12.58 2.40
N VAL A 16 -0.75 -12.04 3.46
CA VAL A 16 -1.65 -12.78 4.36
C VAL A 16 -2.87 -13.33 3.60
N LYS A 17 -3.49 -12.52 2.72
CA LYS A 17 -4.63 -12.95 1.88
C LYS A 17 -4.29 -14.13 0.95
N ARG A 18 -3.04 -14.25 0.48
CA ARG A 18 -2.61 -15.39 -0.36
C ARG A 18 -2.51 -16.72 0.41
N GLN A 19 -2.49 -16.68 1.74
CA GLN A 19 -2.39 -17.88 2.57
C GLN A 19 -3.74 -18.53 2.87
N ASP A 20 -4.84 -17.80 2.69
CA ASP A 20 -6.23 -18.23 2.90
C ASP A 20 -6.53 -18.88 4.28
N LYS A 21 -5.74 -18.52 5.31
CA LYS A 21 -5.83 -19.05 6.69
C LYS A 21 -6.65 -18.19 7.64
N LEU A 22 -7.11 -17.01 7.20
CA LEU A 22 -7.75 -15.98 8.03
C LEU A 22 -8.92 -15.36 7.28
N SER A 23 -10.04 -15.14 7.97
CA SER A 23 -11.20 -14.47 7.39
C SER A 23 -10.91 -13.00 7.08
N LYS A 24 -11.60 -12.45 6.06
CA LYS A 24 -11.51 -11.05 5.63
C LYS A 24 -11.53 -10.07 6.81
N HIS A 25 -12.52 -10.20 7.71
CA HIS A 25 -12.67 -9.38 8.91
C HIS A 25 -11.46 -9.44 9.86
N LYS A 26 -10.84 -10.62 10.05
CA LYS A 26 -9.61 -10.74 10.86
C LYS A 26 -8.42 -10.04 10.19
N ILE A 27 -8.30 -10.13 8.87
CA ILE A 27 -7.24 -9.45 8.11
C ILE A 27 -7.43 -7.93 8.17
N GLU A 28 -8.67 -7.43 8.09
CA GLU A 28 -9.01 -6.01 8.20
C GLU A 28 -8.73 -5.46 9.61
N LYS A 29 -9.10 -6.21 10.67
CA LYS A 29 -8.77 -5.83 12.05
C LYS A 29 -7.25 -5.82 12.29
N PHE A 30 -6.52 -6.80 11.76
CA PHE A 30 -5.05 -6.82 11.81
C PHE A 30 -4.45 -5.63 11.07
N ALA A 31 -4.96 -5.31 9.87
CA ALA A 31 -4.50 -4.17 9.07
C ALA A 31 -4.66 -2.85 9.84
N ALA A 32 -5.84 -2.59 10.40
CA ALA A 32 -6.12 -1.40 11.19
C ALA A 32 -5.18 -1.27 12.39
N LYS A 33 -4.96 -2.37 13.12
CA LYS A 33 -4.04 -2.39 14.27
C LYS A 33 -2.59 -2.15 13.87
N LEU A 34 -2.12 -2.79 12.81
CA LEU A 34 -0.77 -2.56 12.29
C LEU A 34 -0.57 -1.10 11.88
N THR A 35 -1.53 -0.50 11.15
CA THR A 35 -1.50 0.92 10.78
C THR A 35 -1.30 1.83 12.00
N THR A 36 -2.10 1.67 13.07
CA THR A 36 -1.97 2.45 14.30
C THR A 36 -0.60 2.29 14.95
N ILE A 37 -0.09 1.06 15.04
CA ILE A 37 1.22 0.74 15.63
C ILE A 37 2.37 1.38 14.83
N LEU A 38 2.32 1.34 13.49
CA LEU A 38 3.34 1.97 12.65
C LEU A 38 3.33 3.49 12.79
N PHE A 39 2.16 4.13 12.80
CA PHE A 39 2.06 5.58 13.03
C PHE A 39 2.65 6.00 14.38
N GLU A 40 2.25 5.32 15.46
CA GLU A 40 2.71 5.63 16.82
C GLU A 40 4.22 5.41 16.97
N LYS A 41 4.77 4.37 16.36
CA LYS A 41 6.23 4.13 16.34
C LYS A 41 6.97 5.22 15.56
N TYR A 42 6.50 5.57 14.36
CA TYR A 42 7.27 6.37 13.40
C TYR A 42 7.20 7.88 13.64
N LYS A 43 6.20 8.40 14.38
CA LYS A 43 5.92 9.85 14.51
C LYS A 43 7.11 10.74 14.86
N ASN A 44 8.05 10.27 15.69
CA ASN A 44 9.25 11.02 16.12
C ASN A 44 10.54 10.62 15.37
N HIS A 45 10.41 9.72 14.39
CA HIS A 45 11.51 9.12 13.64
C HIS A 45 11.23 9.17 12.13
N TRP A 46 10.60 10.23 11.64
CA TRP A 46 10.31 10.47 10.23
C TRP A 46 10.98 11.78 9.79
N TYR A 47 11.87 11.74 8.80
CA TYR A 47 12.70 12.89 8.41
C TYR A 47 12.73 13.01 6.88
N LEU A 48 12.01 13.98 6.33
CA LEU A 48 11.89 14.15 4.87
C LEU A 48 13.24 14.49 4.23
N ASP A 49 14.00 15.42 4.83
CA ASP A 49 15.31 15.88 4.32
C ASP A 49 16.40 14.78 4.30
N ASN A 50 16.22 13.72 5.09
CA ASN A 50 17.14 12.59 5.12
C ASN A 50 16.36 11.29 5.38
N PRO A 51 15.79 10.67 4.33
CA PRO A 51 14.97 9.48 4.45
C PRO A 51 15.68 8.31 5.13
N SER A 52 17.01 8.18 4.94
CA SER A 52 17.83 7.13 5.56
C SER A 52 17.91 7.24 7.08
N ARG A 53 17.76 8.44 7.64
CA ARG A 53 17.83 8.68 9.09
C ARG A 53 16.69 7.91 9.76
N GLY A 54 17.04 7.02 10.68
CA GLY A 54 16.07 6.19 11.40
C GLY A 54 15.53 4.98 10.63
N GLN A 55 16.00 4.67 9.42
CA GLN A 55 15.49 3.51 8.65
C GLN A 55 15.56 2.19 9.42
N ALA A 56 16.61 1.98 10.22
CA ALA A 56 16.79 0.76 11.00
C ALA A 56 15.77 0.65 12.14
N PHE A 57 15.34 1.78 12.70
CA PHE A 57 14.28 1.86 13.70
C PHE A 57 12.91 1.61 13.07
N ARG A 58 12.65 2.13 11.86
CA ARG A 58 11.40 1.91 11.10
C ARG A 58 11.33 0.56 10.38
N CYS A 59 12.43 -0.20 10.34
CA CYS A 59 12.47 -1.50 9.69
C CYS A 59 11.52 -2.51 10.36
N ILE A 60 10.84 -3.32 9.54
CA ILE A 60 10.08 -4.49 9.97
C ILE A 60 10.85 -5.73 9.48
N ARG A 61 11.28 -6.61 10.38
CA ARG A 61 12.19 -7.73 10.05
C ARG A 61 11.76 -9.07 10.64
N ILE A 62 11.74 -10.06 9.77
CA ILE A 62 11.63 -11.49 10.10
C ILE A 62 12.88 -12.17 9.55
N ASN A 63 13.60 -12.95 10.37
CA ASN A 63 14.68 -13.82 9.93
C ASN A 63 14.83 -15.07 10.84
N LYS A 64 15.92 -15.82 10.69
CA LYS A 64 16.21 -17.03 11.48
C LYS A 64 16.35 -16.78 12.99
N HIS A 65 16.85 -15.61 13.39
CA HIS A 65 17.09 -15.28 14.80
C HIS A 65 15.90 -14.56 15.44
N GLN A 66 15.20 -13.76 14.64
CA GLN A 66 13.99 -13.02 14.99
C GLN A 66 12.85 -13.50 14.08
N THR A 67 12.21 -14.60 14.46
CA THR A 67 11.15 -15.25 13.66
C THR A 67 9.82 -14.50 13.70
N ARG A 68 9.71 -13.48 14.56
CA ARG A 68 8.57 -12.57 14.67
C ARG A 68 9.06 -11.13 14.83
N ASP A 69 8.48 -10.22 14.08
CA ASP A 69 8.69 -8.79 14.30
C ASP A 69 7.77 -8.31 15.44
N PRO A 70 8.27 -7.56 16.44
CA PRO A 70 7.45 -7.07 17.56
C PRO A 70 6.21 -6.29 17.14
N LEU A 71 6.23 -5.53 16.05
CA LEU A 71 5.06 -4.75 15.59
C LEU A 71 4.00 -5.65 14.99
N LEU A 72 4.43 -6.68 14.26
CA LEU A 72 3.54 -7.69 13.69
C LEU A 72 2.97 -8.60 14.78
N GLU A 73 3.75 -8.93 15.81
CA GLU A 73 3.29 -9.69 16.98
C GLU A 73 2.30 -8.89 17.84
N GLN A 74 2.57 -7.60 18.08
CA GLN A 74 1.63 -6.69 18.74
C GLN A 74 0.33 -6.54 17.93
N ALA A 75 0.40 -6.30 16.62
CA ALA A 75 -0.78 -6.21 15.75
C ALA A 75 -1.59 -7.51 15.76
N CYS A 76 -0.93 -8.68 15.82
CA CYS A 76 -1.55 -9.99 15.99
C CYS A 76 -2.30 -10.11 17.33
N ALA A 77 -1.65 -9.75 18.45
CA ALA A 77 -2.25 -9.78 19.78
C ALA A 77 -3.50 -8.87 19.86
N GLU A 78 -3.38 -7.61 19.44
CA GLU A 78 -4.49 -6.64 19.47
C GLU A 78 -5.65 -6.97 18.52
N SER A 79 -5.38 -7.74 17.46
CA SER A 79 -6.42 -8.21 16.52
C SER A 79 -7.03 -9.57 16.87
N ASN A 80 -6.45 -10.32 17.81
CA ASN A 80 -6.77 -11.73 18.08
C ASN A 80 -6.56 -12.62 16.82
N VAL A 81 -5.36 -12.50 16.26
CA VAL A 81 -4.85 -13.25 15.10
C VAL A 81 -3.58 -13.99 15.50
N ASP A 82 -3.55 -15.31 15.29
CA ASP A 82 -2.35 -16.12 15.45
C ASP A 82 -1.30 -15.74 14.40
N PHE A 83 -0.11 -15.32 14.84
CA PHE A 83 1.01 -14.94 13.98
C PHE A 83 1.35 -16.03 12.95
N ASN A 84 1.27 -17.30 13.34
CA ASN A 84 1.61 -18.42 12.46
C ASN A 84 0.62 -18.54 11.27
N LYS A 85 -0.60 -17.99 11.40
CA LYS A 85 -1.61 -17.94 10.33
C LYS A 85 -1.43 -16.78 9.36
N LEU A 86 -0.58 -15.78 9.69
CA LEU A 86 -0.20 -14.75 8.72
C LEU A 86 0.55 -15.34 7.52
N GLY A 87 1.30 -16.43 7.73
CA GLY A 87 2.07 -17.13 6.68
C GLY A 87 3.05 -16.23 5.92
N LEU A 88 3.66 -15.27 6.61
CA LEU A 88 4.72 -14.41 6.06
C LEU A 88 6.00 -15.23 5.78
N PRO A 89 6.87 -14.78 4.86
CA PRO A 89 8.13 -15.46 4.57
C PRO A 89 9.05 -15.51 5.81
N LYS A 90 9.77 -16.64 5.96
CA LYS A 90 10.71 -16.88 7.08
C LYS A 90 11.91 -15.91 7.13
N GLU A 91 12.21 -15.28 5.99
CA GLU A 91 13.21 -14.21 5.88
C GLU A 91 12.61 -13.09 5.03
N MET A 92 12.26 -11.98 5.67
CA MET A 92 11.70 -10.78 5.04
C MET A 92 12.23 -9.54 5.76
N THR A 93 12.65 -8.53 5.01
CA THR A 93 13.02 -7.21 5.53
C THR A 93 12.22 -6.17 4.76
N LEU A 94 11.48 -5.32 5.47
CA LEU A 94 10.80 -4.15 4.91
C LEU A 94 11.46 -2.88 5.47
N TRP A 95 11.71 -1.93 4.59
CA TRP A 95 12.07 -0.57 4.95
C TRP A 95 10.91 0.34 4.57
N VAL A 96 10.52 1.20 5.51
CA VAL A 96 9.36 2.10 5.39
C VAL A 96 9.90 3.50 5.62
N ASP A 97 10.37 4.12 4.55
CA ASP A 97 11.16 5.34 4.58
C ASP A 97 10.38 6.44 3.82
N PRO A 98 10.65 7.73 4.08
CA PRO A 98 10.09 8.81 3.26
C PRO A 98 10.31 8.56 1.77
N PHE A 99 9.26 8.73 0.97
CA PHE A 99 9.27 8.58 -0.49
C PHE A 99 9.48 7.15 -1.03
N GLU A 100 9.86 6.17 -0.22
CA GLU A 100 10.04 4.79 -0.68
C GLU A 100 9.70 3.72 0.38
N VAL A 101 8.95 2.70 -0.07
CA VAL A 101 8.79 1.43 0.65
C VAL A 101 9.46 0.34 -0.17
N CYS A 102 10.44 -0.36 0.40
CA CYS A 102 11.13 -1.45 -0.27
C CYS A 102 11.20 -2.72 0.59
N CYS A 103 11.37 -3.86 -0.08
CA CYS A 103 11.33 -5.19 0.52
C CYS A 103 12.48 -6.06 0.03
N ARG A 104 12.95 -6.96 0.89
CA ARG A 104 13.86 -8.05 0.52
C ARG A 104 13.37 -9.35 1.14
N TYR A 105 13.22 -10.38 0.32
CA TYR A 105 13.03 -11.76 0.78
C TYR A 105 14.37 -12.48 0.84
N GLY A 106 14.73 -13.06 1.98
CA GLY A 106 16.02 -13.75 2.13
C GLY A 106 17.21 -12.80 2.29
N GLU A 107 18.11 -13.07 3.23
CA GLU A 107 19.16 -12.10 3.60
C GLU A 107 20.21 -11.85 2.49
N LYS A 108 20.33 -12.76 1.51
CA LYS A 108 21.29 -12.70 0.39
C LYS A 108 20.74 -12.08 -0.90
N ASN A 109 19.43 -11.86 -1.00
CA ASN A 109 18.82 -11.36 -2.23
C ASN A 109 18.88 -9.83 -2.30
N ARG A 110 18.70 -9.28 -3.50
CA ARG A 110 18.57 -7.83 -3.69
C ARG A 110 17.20 -7.35 -3.17
N PRO A 111 17.10 -6.14 -2.60
CA PRO A 111 15.82 -5.51 -2.32
C PRO A 111 15.11 -5.14 -3.64
N PHE A 112 13.80 -4.94 -3.55
CA PHE A 112 12.93 -4.43 -4.60
C PHE A 112 11.96 -3.41 -4.02
N THR A 113 11.65 -2.36 -4.78
CA THR A 113 10.68 -1.33 -4.39
C THR A 113 9.26 -1.88 -4.45
N ILE A 114 8.46 -1.63 -3.40
CA ILE A 114 7.03 -1.91 -3.33
C ILE A 114 6.25 -0.72 -3.86
N ALA A 115 6.62 0.48 -3.42
CA ALA A 115 6.02 1.74 -3.80
C ALA A 115 7.06 2.86 -3.69
N HIS A 116 6.99 3.79 -4.63
CA HIS A 116 7.72 5.05 -4.63
C HIS A 116 6.68 6.18 -4.64
N PHE A 117 6.97 7.29 -3.97
CA PHE A 117 6.06 8.41 -3.81
C PHE A 117 6.82 9.69 -4.14
N GLU A 118 6.28 10.47 -5.06
CA GLU A 118 6.83 11.78 -5.39
C GLU A 118 6.61 12.72 -4.21
N GLY A 119 7.69 13.34 -3.74
CA GLY A 119 7.67 14.29 -2.64
C GLY A 119 7.18 15.65 -3.09
N GLU A 120 5.91 15.76 -3.50
CA GLU A 120 5.28 17.05 -3.78
C GLU A 120 5.02 17.84 -2.50
N GLU A 121 6.08 18.46 -1.98
CA GLU A 121 5.92 19.84 -1.52
C GLU A 121 5.93 20.72 -2.77
N ASN A 122 4.73 20.97 -3.32
CA ASN A 122 4.58 21.80 -4.51
C ASN A 122 5.23 23.19 -4.26
N PRO A 123 6.33 23.55 -4.96
CA PRO A 123 7.10 24.76 -4.67
C PRO A 123 6.32 26.06 -4.88
N GLU A 124 5.21 26.00 -5.62
CA GLU A 124 4.35 27.13 -5.92
C GLU A 124 3.29 27.36 -4.83
N LEU A 125 2.97 26.38 -3.97
CA LEU A 125 1.96 26.57 -2.91
C LEU A 125 2.34 27.67 -1.91
N PRO A 126 3.58 27.75 -1.36
CA PRO A 126 3.98 28.88 -0.53
C PRO A 126 3.91 30.23 -1.25
N GLN A 127 4.18 30.23 -2.56
CA GLN A 127 4.18 31.43 -3.39
C GLN A 127 2.75 31.92 -3.68
N GLN A 128 1.82 31.00 -3.98
CA GLN A 128 0.39 31.27 -4.11
C GLN A 128 -0.22 31.74 -2.80
N ILE A 129 0.17 31.16 -1.66
CA ILE A 129 -0.29 31.60 -0.33
C ILE A 129 0.19 33.02 -0.05
N SER A 130 1.48 33.33 -0.27
CA SER A 130 2.00 34.71 -0.13
C SER A 130 1.23 35.68 -1.02
N TYR A 131 1.10 35.37 -2.31
CA TYR A 131 0.39 36.21 -3.28
C TYR A 131 -1.08 36.46 -2.90
N ALA A 132 -1.77 35.44 -2.38
CA ALA A 132 -3.15 35.57 -1.91
C ALA A 132 -3.26 36.43 -0.65
N VAL A 133 -2.31 36.31 0.29
CA VAL A 133 -2.22 37.16 1.49
C VAL A 133 -1.92 38.61 1.12
N ASP A 134 -0.97 38.85 0.21
CA ASP A 134 -0.62 40.19 -0.27
C ASP A 134 -1.81 40.85 -0.98
N ARG A 135 -2.55 40.10 -1.81
CA ARG A 135 -3.80 40.59 -2.43
C ARG A 135 -4.86 40.95 -1.39
N ALA A 136 -5.09 40.11 -0.38
CA ALA A 136 -6.07 40.38 0.68
C ALA A 136 -5.69 41.59 1.55
N ALA A 137 -4.39 41.84 1.77
CA ALA A 137 -3.91 43.00 2.53
C ALA A 137 -4.10 44.35 1.79
N LEU A 138 -4.01 44.33 0.45
CA LEU A 138 -4.25 45.50 -0.40
C LEU A 138 -5.74 45.92 -0.39
N ASP A 139 -6.65 44.95 -0.35
CA ASP A 139 -8.09 45.21 -0.42
C ASP A 139 -8.63 45.92 0.86
N TYR A 140 -7.87 45.92 1.98
CA TYR A 140 -8.21 46.68 3.20
C TYR A 140 -7.94 48.19 3.08
N HIS A 141 -7.03 48.61 2.19
CA HIS A 141 -6.55 50.01 2.12
C HIS A 141 -7.34 50.91 1.14
N SER A 142 -8.33 50.36 0.44
CA SER A 142 -9.19 51.10 -0.51
C SER A 142 -10.60 51.38 0.03
N GLY A 143 -10.87 51.04 1.29
CA GLY A 143 -12.21 51.01 1.90
C GLY A 143 -12.63 52.25 2.69
N ILE A 144 -12.35 53.48 2.22
CA ILE A 144 -12.94 54.70 2.80
C ILE A 144 -13.46 55.62 1.67
N SER A 145 -14.72 55.46 1.28
CA SER A 145 -15.53 56.52 0.66
C SER A 145 -17.03 56.19 0.57
N SER A 146 -17.80 56.74 1.52
CA SER A 146 -19.22 57.14 1.42
C SER A 146 -20.35 56.08 1.47
N ASP A 147 -21.39 56.45 2.23
CA ASP A 147 -22.73 55.84 2.38
C ASP A 147 -23.53 55.80 1.04
N GLU A 148 -24.65 55.07 0.86
CA GLU A 148 -26.00 55.28 1.46
C GLU A 148 -26.85 53.99 1.58
N GLU A 149 -28.00 54.08 2.26
CA GLU A 149 -28.92 52.99 2.67
C GLU A 149 -29.54 52.10 1.55
N SER A 150 -29.81 50.82 1.88
CA SER A 150 -31.19 50.27 1.83
C SER A 150 -31.29 48.81 2.31
N PHE A 151 -32.16 48.55 3.28
CA PHE A 151 -32.52 47.20 3.73
C PHE A 151 -33.62 46.59 2.84
N ASN A 152 -33.39 45.40 2.27
CA ASN A 152 -34.46 44.48 1.86
C ASN A 152 -33.91 43.04 1.76
N MET A 153 -34.26 42.19 2.73
CA MET A 153 -34.03 40.74 2.63
C MET A 153 -35.21 40.07 1.91
N GLU A 154 -34.94 39.46 0.77
CA GLU A 154 -35.80 38.45 0.16
C GLU A 154 -34.92 37.23 -0.21
N PRO A 155 -35.26 36.00 0.22
CA PRO A 155 -34.43 34.82 -0.04
C PRO A 155 -34.52 34.42 -1.53
N LYS A 156 -33.55 34.86 -2.32
CA LYS A 156 -33.42 34.48 -3.73
C LYS A 156 -33.17 32.97 -3.84
N ALA A 157 -34.06 32.28 -4.55
CA ALA A 157 -33.90 30.86 -4.85
C ALA A 157 -32.63 30.61 -5.69
N ILE A 158 -31.99 29.47 -5.46
CA ILE A 158 -30.77 29.07 -6.17
C ILE A 158 -31.09 28.95 -7.68
N PRO A 159 -30.33 29.58 -8.58
CA PRO A 159 -30.56 29.45 -10.02
C PRO A 159 -30.28 28.01 -10.48
N THR A 160 -31.31 27.33 -10.95
CA THR A 160 -31.20 25.98 -11.51
C THR A 160 -30.44 26.02 -12.83
N VAL A 161 -29.17 25.58 -12.81
CA VAL A 161 -28.34 25.51 -14.02
C VAL A 161 -28.73 24.27 -14.83
N SER A 162 -29.35 24.46 -15.99
CA SER A 162 -29.60 23.39 -16.95
C SER A 162 -28.32 23.04 -17.71
N ASN A 163 -27.69 21.92 -17.37
CA ASN A 163 -26.57 21.38 -18.14
C ASN A 163 -27.08 20.40 -19.22
N PRO A 164 -27.03 20.76 -20.53
CA PRO A 164 -27.45 19.86 -21.61
C PRO A 164 -26.53 18.64 -21.79
N ASN A 165 -25.35 18.62 -21.17
CA ASN A 165 -24.42 17.49 -21.17
C ASN A 165 -24.53 16.64 -19.89
N SER A 166 -25.63 16.74 -19.14
CA SER A 166 -25.86 15.89 -17.97
C SER A 166 -26.15 14.44 -18.38
N VAL A 167 -25.27 13.51 -18.00
CA VAL A 167 -25.42 12.06 -18.24
C VAL A 167 -26.65 11.47 -17.51
N TYR A 168 -27.27 12.23 -16.61
CA TYR A 168 -28.48 11.84 -15.86
C TYR A 168 -29.79 12.37 -16.48
N GLN A 169 -29.80 12.79 -17.75
CA GLN A 169 -31.06 13.07 -18.46
C GLN A 169 -31.82 11.76 -18.74
N VAL A 170 -32.62 11.34 -17.75
CA VAL A 170 -33.62 10.28 -17.92
C VAL A 170 -34.71 10.81 -18.86
N SER A 171 -34.66 10.38 -20.12
CA SER A 171 -35.71 10.61 -21.10
C SER A 171 -36.98 9.88 -20.67
N VAL A 172 -37.90 10.60 -20.04
CA VAL A 172 -39.28 10.15 -19.85
C VAL A 172 -39.98 10.24 -21.20
N CYS A 173 -39.94 9.14 -21.95
CA CYS A 173 -40.79 8.93 -23.12
C CYS A 173 -41.67 7.70 -22.88
N ASP A 174 -42.97 7.89 -23.07
CA ASP A 174 -43.97 6.85 -22.95
C ASP A 174 -43.83 5.74 -23.99
N TYR A 175 -44.54 4.64 -23.74
CA TYR A 175 -44.60 3.41 -24.56
C TYR A 175 -43.33 2.54 -24.59
N CYS A 176 -43.15 1.74 -23.53
CA CYS A 176 -42.92 0.30 -23.68
C CYS A 176 -43.15 -0.47 -22.36
N LYS A 177 -44.34 -1.06 -22.18
CA LYS A 177 -44.57 -2.05 -21.10
C LYS A 177 -43.97 -3.40 -21.52
N ALA A 178 -42.90 -3.84 -20.87
CA ALA A 178 -42.43 -5.21 -20.90
C ALA A 178 -41.97 -5.64 -19.49
N PRO A 179 -42.33 -6.85 -19.02
CA PRO A 179 -41.98 -7.29 -17.67
C PRO A 179 -40.50 -7.62 -17.54
N ILE A 180 -39.89 -7.20 -16.42
CA ILE A 180 -38.48 -7.43 -16.09
C ILE A 180 -38.23 -8.93 -15.93
N GLN A 181 -37.40 -9.50 -16.80
CA GLN A 181 -36.84 -10.84 -16.63
C GLN A 181 -35.69 -10.79 -15.61
N PRO A 182 -35.71 -11.59 -14.53
CA PRO A 182 -34.60 -11.66 -13.59
C PRO A 182 -33.44 -12.43 -14.21
N TRP A 183 -32.37 -11.73 -14.60
CA TRP A 183 -31.19 -12.34 -15.19
C TRP A 183 -30.35 -13.08 -14.13
N SER A 184 -30.62 -14.38 -14.06
CA SER A 184 -29.63 -15.44 -13.91
C SER A 184 -28.67 -15.36 -12.72
N GLN A 185 -29.01 -16.12 -11.68
CA GLN A 185 -28.07 -16.59 -10.67
C GLN A 185 -26.83 -17.21 -11.34
N TYR A 186 -25.63 -16.77 -10.95
CA TYR A 186 -24.37 -17.32 -11.48
C TYR A 186 -24.23 -18.80 -11.10
N LEU A 187 -24.30 -19.70 -12.08
CA LEU A 187 -24.02 -21.11 -11.83
C LEU A 187 -22.54 -21.36 -11.53
N HIS A 188 -22.32 -22.03 -10.42
CA HIS A 188 -21.04 -22.51 -9.93
C HIS A 188 -20.34 -23.40 -10.98
N ARG A 189 -19.13 -23.04 -11.44
CA ARG A 189 -18.30 -23.99 -12.19
C ARG A 189 -17.96 -25.16 -11.25
N LYS A 190 -18.28 -26.39 -11.67
CA LYS A 190 -17.80 -27.62 -11.04
C LYS A 190 -16.51 -28.10 -11.71
N THR A 191 -15.72 -28.81 -10.93
CA THR A 191 -14.50 -29.51 -11.33
C THR A 191 -14.82 -30.68 -12.26
N TYR A 192 -13.98 -30.89 -13.26
CA TYR A 192 -13.95 -32.17 -13.98
C TYR A 192 -13.38 -33.24 -13.06
N MET A 193 -14.11 -34.36 -12.94
CA MET A 193 -13.56 -35.60 -12.41
C MET A 193 -13.11 -36.47 -13.60
N THR A 194 -11.97 -37.13 -13.44
CA THR A 194 -11.54 -38.22 -14.31
C THR A 194 -11.32 -39.43 -13.43
N ASP A 195 -12.06 -40.51 -13.71
CA ASP A 195 -12.00 -41.78 -12.97
C ASP A 195 -10.79 -42.62 -13.42
N GLY A 196 -10.24 -43.47 -12.55
CA GLY A 196 -8.89 -44.03 -12.76
C GLY A 196 -8.29 -44.99 -11.72
N SER A 197 -9.10 -45.75 -10.99
CA SER A 197 -8.89 -47.21 -10.80
C SER A 197 -7.46 -47.83 -10.60
N TYR A 198 -7.01 -47.87 -9.33
CA TYR A 198 -6.37 -49.00 -8.57
C TYR A 198 -5.01 -49.74 -8.88
N TYR A 199 -4.17 -49.80 -7.83
CA TYR A 199 -3.29 -50.89 -7.29
C TYR A 199 -1.85 -51.26 -7.79
N VAL A 200 -1.04 -51.71 -6.80
CA VAL A 200 0.28 -52.42 -6.80
C VAL A 200 1.51 -51.57 -7.22
N GLN A 201 2.38 -51.03 -6.34
CA GLN A 201 3.34 -51.63 -5.36
C GLN A 201 4.56 -52.32 -6.01
N HIS A 202 5.81 -51.93 -5.65
CA HIS A 202 7.01 -52.77 -5.41
C HIS A 202 8.36 -51.98 -5.44
N ARG A 203 9.36 -52.58 -4.77
CA ARG A 203 10.80 -52.21 -4.60
C ARG A 203 11.48 -51.72 -5.91
N GLY A 204 12.52 -50.88 -5.97
CA GLY A 204 13.56 -50.51 -5.00
C GLY A 204 14.91 -51.21 -5.28
N TYR A 205 15.93 -50.52 -5.81
CA TYR A 205 17.38 -50.84 -5.75
C TYR A 205 18.26 -49.65 -6.23
N LYS A 206 19.59 -49.71 -6.00
CA LYS A 206 20.58 -48.60 -6.05
C LYS A 206 21.29 -48.45 -7.41
N VAL A 207 22.03 -47.33 -7.65
CA VAL A 207 23.51 -47.28 -7.90
C VAL A 207 24.07 -45.85 -8.19
N TYR A 208 25.36 -45.64 -7.88
CA TYR A 208 26.26 -44.47 -8.12
C TYR A 208 26.54 -44.19 -9.64
N ARG A 209 27.21 -43.15 -10.18
CA ARG A 209 28.06 -41.96 -9.78
C ARG A 209 28.15 -41.03 -11.04
N PRO A 210 29.06 -40.03 -11.21
CA PRO A 210 29.77 -39.10 -10.30
C PRO A 210 29.66 -37.59 -10.69
N THR A 211 30.32 -36.77 -9.88
CA THR A 211 30.59 -35.31 -9.97
C THR A 211 31.22 -34.81 -11.28
N ALA A 212 30.92 -33.56 -11.67
CA ALA A 212 31.80 -32.72 -12.48
C ALA A 212 32.29 -31.51 -11.65
N ALA A 213 33.60 -31.40 -11.45
CA ALA A 213 34.23 -30.27 -10.77
C ALA A 213 34.74 -29.27 -11.81
N PHE A 214 34.38 -27.99 -11.69
CA PHE A 214 34.91 -26.94 -12.57
C PHE A 214 36.19 -26.35 -11.97
N THR A 215 37.34 -26.77 -12.48
CA THR A 215 38.65 -26.17 -12.21
C THR A 215 38.95 -25.10 -13.25
N GLY A 216 38.74 -23.83 -12.89
CA GLY A 216 39.09 -22.67 -13.73
C GLY A 216 39.63 -21.51 -12.88
N PRO A 217 40.56 -20.68 -13.38
CA PRO A 217 41.18 -19.62 -12.58
C PRO A 217 40.16 -18.55 -12.17
N ARG A 218 40.12 -18.21 -10.88
CA ARG A 218 39.41 -17.01 -10.42
C ARG A 218 40.24 -15.78 -10.73
N VAL A 219 39.88 -15.07 -11.79
CA VAL A 219 40.41 -13.72 -12.05
C VAL A 219 39.63 -12.74 -11.18
N ASP A 220 40.20 -12.42 -10.02
CA ASP A 220 39.71 -11.35 -9.16
C ASP A 220 39.92 -10.00 -9.87
N ARG A 221 38.84 -9.24 -10.04
CA ARG A 221 38.89 -7.85 -10.52
C ARG A 221 38.19 -6.98 -9.48
N TYR A 222 38.81 -5.82 -9.22
CA TYR A 222 38.39 -4.78 -8.26
C TYR A 222 38.84 -4.99 -6.80
N HIS A 223 40.13 -5.27 -6.59
CA HIS A 223 40.85 -4.67 -5.47
C HIS A 223 41.04 -3.17 -5.76
N TRP A 224 40.43 -2.29 -4.95
CA TRP A 224 40.76 -0.86 -4.94
C TRP A 224 41.72 -0.59 -3.78
N ILE A 225 42.92 -0.12 -4.10
CA ILE A 225 43.96 0.19 -3.11
C ILE A 225 43.80 1.66 -2.70
N ASN A 226 43.62 1.91 -1.41
CA ASN A 226 43.58 3.26 -0.87
C ASN A 226 45.01 3.78 -0.65
N THR A 227 45.49 4.66 -1.53
CA THR A 227 46.76 5.39 -1.35
C THR A 227 46.50 6.87 -1.08
N LYS A 228 46.42 7.23 0.20
CA LYS A 228 46.75 8.57 0.69
C LYS A 228 47.66 8.46 1.91
N ARG A 229 48.86 8.99 1.75
CA ARG A 229 49.85 9.30 2.78
C ARG A 229 50.23 10.77 2.61
#